data_AF-B1YL37-F1
#
_entry.id   AF-B1YL37-F1
#
_cell.length_a   1.000
_cell.length_b   1.000
_cell.length_c   1.000
_cell.angle_alpha   90.00
_cell.angle_beta   90.00
_cell.angle_gamma   90.00
#
_symmetry.space_group_name_H-M   'P 1'
#
loop_
_entity.id
_entity.type
_entity.pdbx_description
1 polymer ?
#
loop_
_entity_poly.entity_id
_entity_poly.type
_entity_poly.pdbx_seq_one_letter_code
_entity_poly.pdbx_strand_id
1 'polypeptide(L)'
;MLFRYLFLGMDPAIDDIQLRIIYFTELIFFIGLYQITSRFSRQSMILGTVLGITGLIALLPGAIYILRYNPEDAIIDITFLLIYLLEPLAILAFLVALFRRLYQKRHPNH
;
A
#
# COMPACT_ATOMS: atom_id res chain seq x y z
N MET A 1 6.06 1.99 -4.47
CA MET A 1 7.39 2.19 -5.12
C MET A 1 7.46 1.83 -6.61
N LEU A 2 6.72 0.81 -7.07
CA LEU A 2 6.86 0.31 -8.45
C LEU A 2 6.32 1.33 -9.49
N PHE A 3 5.26 2.06 -9.15
CA PHE A 3 4.68 3.08 -10.02
C PHE A 3 5.59 4.29 -10.17
N ARG A 4 6.30 4.72 -9.12
CA ARG A 4 7.31 5.79 -9.21
C ARG A 4 8.45 5.43 -10.17
N TYR A 5 8.95 4.20 -10.12
CA TYR A 5 10.00 3.73 -11.03
C TYR A 5 9.50 3.51 -12.47
N LEU A 6 8.23 3.12 -12.64
CA LEU A 6 7.65 2.82 -13.96
C LEU A 6 7.03 4.04 -14.66
N PHE A 7 6.58 5.05 -13.92
CA PHE A 7 5.84 6.20 -14.49
C PHE A 7 6.46 7.57 -14.20
N LEU A 8 7.38 7.70 -13.23
CA LEU A 8 7.88 9.00 -12.74
C LEU A 8 9.40 9.16 -12.89
N GLY A 9 9.90 8.86 -14.08
CA GLY A 9 11.19 9.41 -14.55
C GLY A 9 11.09 10.88 -14.98
N MET A 10 9.95 11.55 -14.77
CA MET A 10 9.71 12.93 -15.19
C MET A 10 9.03 13.72 -14.06
N ASP A 11 9.58 14.90 -13.81
CA ASP A 11 9.16 15.98 -12.92
C ASP A 11 9.45 15.89 -11.40
N PRO A 12 10.38 16.72 -10.87
CA PRO A 12 10.55 16.97 -9.43
C PRO A 12 9.42 17.86 -8.83
N ALA A 13 8.34 18.10 -9.57
CA ALA A 13 7.26 19.03 -9.23
C ALA A 13 5.98 18.35 -8.71
N ILE A 14 6.06 17.11 -8.24
CA ILE A 14 4.90 16.45 -7.62
C ILE A 14 4.78 16.95 -6.18
N ASP A 15 3.68 17.65 -5.91
CA ASP A 15 3.29 18.11 -4.58
C ASP A 15 3.19 16.93 -3.60
N ASP A 16 3.63 17.12 -2.35
CA ASP A 16 3.71 16.07 -1.32
C ASP A 16 2.36 15.40 -1.07
N ILE A 17 1.26 16.14 -1.24
CA ILE A 17 -0.11 15.62 -1.14
C ILE A 17 -0.37 14.57 -2.23
N GLN A 18 0.04 14.84 -3.47
CA GLN A 18 -0.16 13.92 -4.59
C GLN A 18 0.65 12.63 -4.37
N LEU A 19 1.89 12.74 -3.88
CA LEU A 19 2.70 11.58 -3.55
C LEU A 19 2.03 10.69 -2.50
N ARG A 20 1.47 11.26 -1.43
CA ARG A 20 0.76 10.49 -0.39
C ARG A 20 -0.44 9.74 -0.95
N ILE A 21 -1.22 10.38 -1.83
CA ILE A 21 -2.36 9.75 -2.50
C ILE A 21 -1.90 8.59 -3.40
N ILE A 22 -0.80 8.77 -4.13
CA ILE A 22 -0.22 7.71 -4.99
C ILE A 22 0.14 6.48 -4.15
N TYR A 23 0.92 6.63 -3.07
CA TYR A 23 1.30 5.46 -2.26
C TYR A 23 0.10 4.81 -1.56
N PHE A 24 -0.88 5.60 -1.12
CA PHE A 24 -2.09 5.01 -0.57
C PHE A 24 -2.87 4.22 -1.64
N THR A 25 -2.91 4.71 -2.88
CA THR A 25 -3.54 4.00 -4.00
C THR A 25 -2.78 2.73 -4.35
N GLU A 26 -1.45 2.76 -4.35
CA GLU A 26 -0.61 1.57 -4.52
C GLU A 26 -0.91 0.52 -3.43
N LEU A 27 -1.03 0.92 -2.17
CA LEU A 27 -1.40 0.03 -1.07
C LEU A 27 -2.76 -0.63 -1.30
N ILE A 28 -3.79 0.14 -1.67
CA ILE A 28 -5.13 -0.39 -1.98
C ILE A 28 -5.08 -1.35 -3.15
N PHE A 29 -4.29 -1.04 -4.18
CA PHE A 29 -4.10 -1.92 -5.33
C PHE A 29 -3.53 -3.28 -4.92
N PHE A 30 -2.46 -3.31 -4.11
CA PHE A 30 -1.88 -4.58 -3.65
C PHE A 30 -2.82 -5.37 -2.73
N ILE A 31 -3.58 -4.69 -1.87
CA ILE A 31 -4.63 -5.33 -1.06
C ILE A 31 -5.68 -5.98 -1.99
N GLY A 32 -6.12 -5.28 -3.03
CA GLY A 32 -7.06 -5.80 -4.02
C GLY A 32 -6.52 -7.03 -4.75
N LEU A 33 -5.27 -6.99 -5.22
CA LEU A 33 -4.61 -8.15 -5.84
C LEU A 33 -4.53 -9.35 -4.88
N TYR A 34 -4.19 -9.12 -3.62
CA TYR A 34 -4.16 -10.16 -2.60
C TYR A 34 -5.55 -10.79 -2.38
N GLN A 35 -6.60 -9.96 -2.27
CA GLN A 35 -7.97 -10.43 -2.07
C GLN A 35 -8.48 -11.22 -3.28
N ILE A 36 -8.27 -10.73 -4.51
CA ILE A 36 -8.65 -11.44 -5.74
C ILE A 36 -7.92 -12.78 -5.83
N THR A 37 -6.62 -12.81 -5.53
CA THR A 37 -5.82 -14.03 -5.57
C THR A 37 -6.28 -15.04 -4.53
N SER A 38 -6.70 -14.56 -3.36
CA SER A 38 -7.24 -15.35 -2.25
C SER A 38 -8.75 -15.64 -2.37
N ARG A 39 -9.38 -15.29 -3.50
CA ARG A 39 -10.83 -15.44 -3.76
C ARG A 39 -11.71 -14.83 -2.67
N PHE A 40 -11.31 -13.69 -2.14
CA PHE A 40 -12.04 -12.98 -1.09
C PHE A 40 -12.32 -13.85 0.15
N SER A 41 -11.40 -14.75 0.49
CA SER A 41 -11.47 -15.53 1.73
C SER A 41 -11.66 -14.62 2.94
N ARG A 42 -12.32 -15.12 3.99
CA ARG A 42 -12.55 -14.36 5.23
C ARG A 42 -11.24 -13.80 5.81
N GLN A 43 -10.17 -14.60 5.79
CA GLN A 43 -8.84 -14.17 6.23
C GLN A 43 -8.29 -13.01 5.38
N SER A 44 -8.39 -13.11 4.05
CA SER A 44 -7.92 -12.03 3.17
C SER A 44 -8.76 -10.75 3.29
N MET A 45 -10.05 -10.88 3.57
CA MET A 45 -10.92 -9.73 3.82
C MET A 45 -10.49 -9.03 5.12
N ILE A 46 -10.33 -9.77 6.22
CA ILE A 46 -9.90 -9.20 7.50
C ILE A 46 -8.53 -8.54 7.36
N LEU A 47 -7.55 -9.24 6.81
CA LEU A 47 -6.19 -8.73 6.66
C LEU A 47 -6.15 -7.51 5.72
N GLY A 48 -6.89 -7.54 4.62
CA GLY A 48 -7.01 -6.41 3.71
C GLY A 48 -7.69 -5.21 4.34
N THR A 49 -8.75 -5.41 5.13
CA THR A 49 -9.42 -4.34 5.88
C THR A 49 -8.50 -3.74 6.93
N VAL A 50 -7.74 -4.56 7.68
CA VAL A 50 -6.76 -4.06 8.66
C VAL A 50 -5.71 -3.21 7.94
N LEU A 51 -5.09 -3.73 6.88
CA LEU A 51 -4.09 -2.97 6.11
C LEU A 51 -4.66 -1.66 5.53
N GLY A 52 -5.89 -1.69 5.01
CA GLY A 52 -6.54 -0.51 4.45
C GLY A 52 -6.86 0.55 5.51
N ILE A 53 -7.40 0.14 6.66
CA ILE A 53 -7.68 1.05 7.79
C ILE A 53 -6.38 1.62 8.35
N THR A 54 -5.35 0.80 8.56
CA THR A 54 -4.05 1.28 9.02
C THR A 54 -3.42 2.24 8.01
N GLY A 55 -3.58 1.99 6.71
CA GLY A 55 -3.17 2.91 5.64
C GLY A 55 -3.91 4.25 5.70
N LEU A 56 -5.22 4.25 5.95
CA LEU A 56 -6.00 5.48 6.15
C LEU A 56 -5.54 6.26 7.38
N ILE A 57 -5.31 5.57 8.49
CA ILE A 57 -4.81 6.18 9.73
C ILE A 57 -3.41 6.78 9.51
N ALA A 58 -2.56 6.11 8.71
CA ALA A 58 -1.23 6.59 8.38
C ALA A 58 -1.24 7.93 7.61
N LEU A 59 -2.34 8.30 6.94
CA LEU A 59 -2.48 9.60 6.29
C LEU A 59 -2.75 10.75 7.28
N LEU A 60 -3.27 10.45 8.47
CA LEU A 60 -3.70 11.47 9.43
C LEU A 60 -2.57 12.39 9.92
N PRO A 61 -1.39 11.89 10.33
CA PRO A 61 -0.30 12.75 10.78
C PRO A 61 0.09 13.79 9.73
N GLY A 62 0.26 13.36 8.48
CA GLY A 62 0.59 14.24 7.37
C GLY A 62 -0.52 15.25 7.04
N ALA A 63 -1.80 14.84 7.10
CA ALA A 63 -2.93 15.73 6.87
C ALA A 63 -3.07 16.78 7.99
N ILE A 64 -2.93 16.37 9.25
CA ILE A 64 -2.96 17.28 10.41
C ILE A 64 -1.81 18.29 10.35
N TYR A 65 -0.63 17.85 9.90
CA TYR A 65 0.54 18.71 9.79
C TYR A 65 0.33 19.84 8.77
N ILE A 66 -0.13 19.52 7.56
CA ILE A 66 -0.44 20.50 6.51
C ILE A 66 -1.49 21.52 6.98
N LEU A 67 -2.47 21.07 7.77
CA LEU A 67 -3.54 21.94 8.27
C LEU A 67 -3.10 22.89 9.39
N ARG A 68 -2.00 22.60 10.11
CA ARG A 68 -1.59 23.35 11.31
C ARG A 68 -0.25 24.08 11.17
N TYR A 69 0.62 23.64 10.26
CA TYR A 69 2.00 24.12 10.15
C TYR A 69 2.37 24.36 8.70
N ASN A 70 3.45 25.11 8.49
CA ASN A 70 4.02 25.30 7.17
C ASN A 70 4.65 23.96 6.71
N PRO A 71 4.25 23.40 5.56
CA PRO A 71 4.65 22.05 5.15
C PRO A 71 6.17 21.90 4.96
N GLU A 72 6.88 22.99 4.71
CA GLU A 72 8.34 23.00 4.49
C GLU A 72 9.18 22.70 5.76
N ASP A 73 8.59 22.76 6.95
CA ASP A 73 9.29 22.56 8.22
C ASP A 73 9.34 21.08 8.68
N ALA A 74 8.73 20.14 7.94
CA ALA A 74 8.68 18.73 8.30
C ALA A 74 9.95 17.98 7.84
N ILE A 75 10.83 17.65 8.78
CA ILE A 75 12.06 16.88 8.51
C ILE A 75 11.75 15.38 8.24
N ILE A 76 10.68 14.83 8.83
CA ILE A 76 10.28 13.43 8.65
C ILE A 76 8.77 13.36 8.43
N ASP A 77 8.37 12.89 7.26
CA ASP A 77 6.97 12.61 6.96
C ASP A 77 6.58 11.23 7.48
N ILE A 78 5.97 11.22 8.67
CA ILE A 78 5.47 10.03 9.35
C ILE A 78 4.48 9.26 8.45
N THR A 79 3.72 9.96 7.60
CA THR A 79 2.79 9.32 6.68
C THR A 79 3.51 8.45 5.66
N PHE A 80 4.59 8.97 5.06
CA PHE A 80 5.40 8.15 4.15
C PHE A 80 6.03 6.97 4.88
N LEU A 81 6.59 7.16 6.09
CA LEU A 81 7.23 6.07 6.85
C LEU A 81 6.26 4.90 7.11
N LEU A 82 5.02 5.22 7.50
CA LEU A 82 4.00 4.22 7.81
C LEU A 82 3.50 3.51 6.55
N ILE A 83 3.21 4.25 5.47
CA ILE A 83 2.78 3.62 4.21
C ILE A 83 3.92 2.76 3.62
N TYR A 84 5.16 3.21 3.76
CA TYR A 84 6.35 2.49 3.32
C TYR A 84 6.55 1.16 4.04
N LEU A 85 6.01 1.00 5.26
CA LEU A 85 5.99 -0.27 5.97
C LEU A 85 4.81 -1.15 5.54
N LEU A 86 3.65 -0.55 5.26
CA LEU A 86 2.42 -1.28 4.90
C LEU A 86 2.46 -1.85 3.47
N GLU A 87 3.05 -1.13 2.52
CA GLU A 87 3.19 -1.57 1.13
C GLU A 87 3.90 -2.94 1.02
N PRO A 88 5.11 -3.13 1.59
CA PRO A 88 5.79 -4.42 1.59
C PRO A 88 4.95 -5.55 2.19
N LEU A 89 4.18 -5.28 3.25
CA LEU A 89 3.31 -6.29 3.87
C LEU A 89 2.18 -6.71 2.92
N ALA A 90 1.56 -5.76 2.22
CA ALA A 90 0.53 -6.05 1.23
C ALA A 90 1.11 -6.82 0.03
N ILE A 91 2.31 -6.45 -0.43
CA ILE A 91 3.03 -7.16 -1.49
C ILE A 91 3.35 -8.59 -1.07
N LEU A 92 3.90 -8.80 0.13
CA LEU A 92 4.22 -10.13 0.63
C LEU A 92 2.97 -10.99 0.78
N ALA A 93 1.88 -10.45 1.31
CA ALA A 93 0.61 -11.16 1.40
C ALA A 93 0.11 -11.59 0.01
N PHE A 94 0.17 -10.69 -0.98
CA PHE A 94 -0.14 -10.99 -2.37
C PHE A 94 0.75 -12.10 -2.94
N LEU A 95 2.08 -11.99 -2.81
CA LEU A 95 3.03 -12.97 -3.33
C LEU A 95 2.82 -14.34 -2.70
N VAL A 96 2.64 -14.41 -1.38
CA VAL A 96 2.35 -15.67 -0.66
C VAL A 96 1.07 -16.31 -1.18
N ALA A 97 -0.01 -15.53 -1.36
CA ALA A 97 -1.26 -16.02 -1.91
C ALA A 97 -1.08 -16.52 -3.35
N LEU A 98 -0.30 -15.80 -4.16
CA LEU A 98 0.00 -16.16 -5.54
C LEU A 98 0.77 -17.48 -5.62
N PHE A 99 1.85 -17.62 -4.85
CA PHE A 99 2.64 -18.86 -4.83
C PHE A 99 1.83 -20.06 -4.34
N ARG A 100 1.01 -19.89 -3.30
CA ARG A 100 0.10 -20.96 -2.83
C ARG A 100 -0.86 -21.40 -3.92
N ARG A 101 -1.47 -20.45 -4.62
CA ARG A 101 -2.42 -20.74 -5.71
C ARG A 101 -1.72 -21.43 -6.89
N LEU A 102 -0.53 -20.99 -7.26
CA LEU A 102 0.25 -21.60 -8.34
C LEU A 102 0.67 -23.03 -7.98
N TYR A 103 1.10 -23.26 -6.73
CA TYR A 103 1.49 -24.58 -6.24
C TYR A 103 0.31 -25.56 -6.25
N GLN A 104 -0.85 -25.18 -5.70
CA GLN A 104 -2.06 -26.01 -5.71
C GLN A 104 -2.55 -26.35 -7.12
N LYS A 105 -2.41 -25.42 -8.07
CA LYS A 105 -2.78 -25.67 -9.47
C LYS A 105 -1.84 -26.66 -10.14
N ARG A 106 -0.57 -26.71 -9.74
CA ARG A 106 0.47 -27.59 -10.31
C ARG A 106 0.49 -28.96 -9.65
N HIS A 107 0.13 -29.04 -8.37
CA HIS A 107 -0.02 -30.27 -7.60
C HIS A 107 -1.43 -30.34 -7.00
N PRO A 108 -2.45 -30.67 -7.82
CA PRO A 108 -3.76 -30.96 -7.28
C PRO A 108 -3.62 -32.18 -6.37
N ASN A 109 -3.84 -32.01 -5.06
CA ASN A 109 -3.90 -33.13 -4.14
C ASN A 109 -5.03 -34.05 -4.63
N HIS A 110 -4.65 -35.26 -5.06
CA HIS A 110 -5.56 -36.34 -5.43
C HIS A 110 -6.33 -36.84 -4.20
#